data_AF-A0A061HNH9-F1
#
_entry.id   AF-A0A061HNH9-F1
#
_cell.length_a   1.000
_cell.length_b   1.000
_cell.length_c   1.000
_cell.angle_alpha   90.00
_cell.angle_beta   90.00
_cell.angle_gamma   90.00
#
_symmetry.space_group_name_H-M   'P 1'
#
loop_
_entity.id
_entity.type
_entity.pdbx_description
1 polymer ?
#
loop_
_entity_poly.entity_id
_entity_poly.type
_entity_poly.pdbx_seq_one_letter_code
_entity_poly.pdbx_strand_id
1 'polypeptide(L)'
;MSYLDQIIKGTSPETELDTNSSSAPSERRSSLRSQRSLSPTHTSPPQIYLNLLILEASLRAQWLQLRTRRRQHTFFLALLAFWIAYFGYALFLAPREDGSGVGGSIYWVIDVGEKICLIGGIITGILVWGTGQWERGIKWPRRWVYNTNRGLREFNCKVVIIKQSWWSEFTSMRERKDTEKRKKSFSTKKARLFGCQ
;
A
#
# COMPACT_ATOMS: atom_id res chain seq x y z
N MET A 1 -21.64 -3.97 27.56
CA MET A 1 -20.83 -4.41 26.40
C MET A 1 -21.47 -5.66 25.82
N SER A 2 -21.63 -5.68 24.50
CA SER A 2 -22.58 -6.49 23.73
C SER A 2 -22.10 -7.92 23.46
N TYR A 3 -23.00 -8.90 23.56
CA TYR A 3 -22.79 -10.34 23.31
C TYR A 3 -22.14 -10.66 21.94
N LEU A 4 -22.38 -9.81 20.93
CA LEU A 4 -21.76 -9.93 19.61
C LEU A 4 -20.24 -9.74 19.62
N ASP A 5 -19.71 -8.91 20.53
CA ASP A 5 -18.27 -8.71 20.64
C ASP A 5 -17.56 -9.92 21.27
N GLN A 6 -18.27 -10.74 22.05
CA GLN A 6 -17.73 -11.96 22.65
C GLN A 6 -17.63 -13.11 21.62
N ILE A 7 -18.60 -13.19 20.69
CA ILE A 7 -18.60 -14.22 19.62
C ILE A 7 -17.47 -13.97 18.62
N ILE A 8 -17.21 -12.71 18.27
CA ILE A 8 -16.18 -12.34 17.29
C ILE A 8 -14.77 -12.57 17.86
N LYS A 9 -14.61 -12.55 19.19
CA LYS A 9 -13.31 -12.61 19.86
C LYS A 9 -12.90 -14.01 20.34
N GLY A 10 -13.75 -15.02 20.17
CA GLY A 10 -13.39 -16.44 20.34
C GLY A 10 -12.96 -16.85 21.76
N THR A 11 -13.24 -16.03 22.77
CA THR A 11 -13.00 -16.38 24.18
C THR A 11 -14.28 -16.99 24.75
N SER A 12 -14.29 -18.32 24.88
CA SER A 12 -15.34 -19.05 25.60
C SER A 12 -15.29 -18.68 27.09
N PRO A 13 -16.42 -18.33 27.73
CA PRO A 13 -16.44 -18.10 29.17
C PRO A 13 -16.44 -19.43 29.92
N GLU A 14 -15.35 -19.68 30.65
CA GLU A 14 -15.18 -20.75 31.62
C GLU A 14 -15.55 -20.22 33.02
N THR A 15 -16.65 -20.69 33.60
CA THR A 15 -16.91 -20.81 35.06
C THR A 15 -18.24 -21.58 35.22
N GLU A 16 -18.17 -22.91 35.38
CA GLU A 16 -18.30 -23.67 36.63
C GLU A 16 -19.68 -23.59 37.31
N LEU A 17 -20.31 -24.77 37.49
CA LEU A 17 -20.89 -25.25 38.76
C LEU A 17 -21.44 -26.71 38.60
N ASP A 18 -20.80 -27.62 39.33
CA ASP A 18 -21.37 -28.69 40.17
C ASP A 18 -21.97 -30.03 39.65
N THR A 19 -21.34 -31.10 40.16
CA THR A 19 -21.95 -32.31 40.79
C THR A 19 -22.28 -33.56 39.94
N ASN A 20 -21.37 -34.53 40.05
CA ASN A 20 -21.57 -35.93 40.47
C ASN A 20 -22.66 -36.78 39.79
N SER A 21 -22.27 -37.85 39.06
CA SER A 21 -22.68 -39.26 39.30
C SER A 21 -22.54 -40.18 38.06
N SER A 22 -22.28 -41.44 38.37
CA SER A 22 -21.86 -42.61 37.59
C SER A 22 -22.87 -43.09 36.52
N SER A 23 -22.38 -43.58 35.36
CA SER A 23 -22.78 -44.85 34.70
C SER A 23 -22.27 -44.95 33.25
N ALA A 24 -21.64 -46.07 32.91
CA ALA A 24 -21.51 -46.58 31.53
C ALA A 24 -22.68 -47.57 31.25
N PRO A 25 -22.88 -48.19 30.06
CA PRO A 25 -22.19 -48.06 28.77
C PRO A 25 -23.11 -48.03 27.50
N SER A 26 -22.49 -47.83 26.34
CA SER A 26 -22.79 -48.46 25.03
C SER A 26 -23.66 -47.78 23.95
N GLU A 27 -23.13 -47.92 22.73
CA GLU A 27 -23.73 -47.94 21.38
C GLU A 27 -23.93 -46.66 20.53
N ARG A 28 -23.09 -46.62 19.48
CA ARG A 28 -23.35 -46.18 18.09
C ARG A 28 -23.68 -44.71 17.83
N ARG A 29 -22.63 -43.99 17.40
CA ARG A 29 -22.67 -43.21 16.15
C ARG A 29 -21.28 -43.14 15.52
N SER A 30 -20.99 -44.15 14.70
CA SER A 30 -20.03 -44.05 13.62
C SER A 30 -20.53 -43.01 12.61
N SER A 31 -19.86 -41.86 12.51
CA SER A 31 -19.70 -41.09 11.25
C SER A 31 -18.96 -39.77 11.49
N LEU A 32 -17.83 -39.61 10.79
CA LEU A 32 -17.22 -38.34 10.40
C LEU A 32 -16.74 -37.36 11.50
N ARG A 33 -15.73 -37.73 12.31
CA ARG A 33 -14.70 -36.74 12.70
C ARG A 33 -13.39 -37.29 13.24
N SER A 34 -13.09 -38.56 13.01
CA SER A 34 -11.69 -39.01 13.06
C SER A 34 -11.10 -38.77 11.66
N GLN A 35 -9.89 -38.23 11.60
CA GLN A 35 -9.12 -37.92 10.39
C GLN A 35 -9.40 -36.56 9.72
N ARG A 36 -9.13 -35.46 10.43
CA ARG A 36 -8.44 -34.32 9.79
C ARG A 36 -6.93 -34.55 9.94
N SER A 37 -6.52 -35.74 9.53
CA SER A 37 -5.15 -36.12 9.31
C SER A 37 -4.61 -35.23 8.21
N LEU A 38 -3.50 -34.58 8.52
CA LEU A 38 -2.53 -34.07 7.56
C LEU A 38 -2.07 -35.26 6.71
N SER A 39 -2.83 -35.58 5.67
CA SER A 39 -2.42 -36.49 4.60
C SER A 39 -2.61 -35.77 3.26
N PRO A 40 -1.64 -35.91 2.34
CA PRO A 40 -1.51 -35.08 1.16
C PRO A 40 -2.50 -35.53 0.09
N THR A 41 -3.78 -35.20 0.24
CA THR A 41 -4.74 -35.35 -0.85
C THR A 41 -4.62 -34.15 -1.81
N HIS A 42 -3.39 -33.89 -2.25
CA HIS A 42 -3.05 -33.05 -3.39
C HIS A 42 -2.62 -33.99 -4.52
N THR A 43 -3.50 -34.87 -4.98
CA THR A 43 -3.17 -35.84 -6.04
C THR A 43 -4.20 -35.82 -7.16
N SER A 44 -4.74 -34.64 -7.48
CA SER A 44 -5.33 -34.38 -8.79
C SER A 44 -4.68 -33.13 -9.42
N PRO A 45 -4.09 -33.24 -10.62
CA PRO A 45 -3.51 -32.10 -11.34
C PRO A 45 -4.39 -30.84 -11.43
N PRO A 46 -5.74 -30.94 -11.59
CA PRO A 46 -6.60 -29.76 -11.72
C PRO A 46 -6.73 -28.92 -10.44
N GLN A 47 -6.72 -29.55 -9.27
CA GLN A 47 -6.98 -28.87 -8.00
C GLN A 47 -5.76 -28.09 -7.51
N ILE A 48 -4.57 -28.61 -7.80
CA ILE A 48 -3.29 -27.88 -7.61
C ILE A 48 -3.24 -26.64 -8.49
N TYR A 49 -3.68 -26.76 -9.74
CA TYR A 49 -3.75 -25.61 -10.65
C TYR A 49 -4.68 -24.52 -10.11
N LEU A 50 -5.88 -24.87 -9.63
CA LEU A 50 -6.81 -23.91 -9.03
C LEU A 50 -6.23 -23.23 -7.78
N ASN A 51 -5.55 -23.98 -6.91
CA ASN A 51 -4.89 -23.44 -5.71
C ASN A 51 -3.75 -22.46 -6.07
N LEU A 52 -2.99 -22.73 -7.13
CA LEU A 52 -1.98 -21.81 -7.64
C LEU A 52 -2.60 -20.56 -8.26
N LEU A 53 -3.75 -20.70 -8.92
CA LEU A 53 -4.46 -19.59 -9.55
C LEU A 53 -5.02 -18.62 -8.51
N ILE A 54 -5.61 -19.13 -7.41
CA ILE A 54 -6.07 -18.29 -6.30
C ILE A 54 -4.88 -17.62 -5.59
N LEU A 55 -3.77 -18.36 -5.41
CA LEU A 55 -2.55 -17.80 -4.83
C LEU A 55 -1.99 -16.67 -5.70
N GLU A 56 -1.93 -16.85 -7.02
CA GLU A 56 -1.49 -15.83 -7.97
C GLU A 56 -2.38 -14.57 -7.91
N ALA A 57 -3.70 -14.75 -7.89
CA ALA A 57 -4.66 -13.66 -7.77
C ALA A 57 -4.47 -12.88 -6.45
N SER A 58 -4.25 -13.59 -5.35
CA SER A 58 -4.01 -12.96 -4.03
C SER A 58 -2.70 -12.18 -3.99
N LEU A 59 -1.62 -12.71 -4.59
CA LEU A 59 -0.32 -12.04 -4.68
C LEU A 59 -0.40 -10.77 -5.53
N ARG A 60 -1.13 -10.80 -6.65
CA ARG A 60 -1.38 -9.61 -7.47
C ARG A 60 -2.16 -8.54 -6.69
N ALA A 61 -3.22 -8.93 -5.99
CA ALA A 61 -4.02 -8.01 -5.21
C ALA A 61 -3.20 -7.34 -4.09
N GLN A 62 -2.42 -8.13 -3.36
CA GLN A 62 -1.49 -7.62 -2.35
C GLN A 62 -0.50 -6.65 -2.99
N TRP A 63 0.19 -7.04 -4.06
CA TRP A 63 1.18 -6.21 -4.73
C TRP A 63 0.65 -4.82 -5.14
N LEU A 64 -0.59 -4.75 -5.61
CA LEU A 64 -1.24 -3.48 -5.94
C LEU A 64 -1.47 -2.61 -4.71
N GLN A 65 -1.92 -3.19 -3.60
CA GLN A 65 -2.12 -2.47 -2.33
C GLN A 65 -0.80 -1.92 -1.79
N LEU A 66 0.28 -2.72 -1.83
CA LEU A 66 1.63 -2.29 -1.45
C LEU A 66 2.08 -1.09 -2.29
N ARG A 67 1.87 -1.17 -3.61
CA ARG A 67 2.31 -0.14 -4.55
C ARG A 67 1.60 1.18 -4.31
N THR A 68 0.30 1.16 -4.02
CA THR A 68 -0.48 2.37 -3.72
C THR A 68 -0.02 3.04 -2.43
N ARG A 69 0.18 2.27 -1.35
CA ARG A 69 0.71 2.81 -0.09
C ARG A 69 2.09 3.42 -0.28
N ARG A 70 2.99 2.74 -1.01
CA ARG A 70 4.33 3.27 -1.30
C ARG A 70 4.27 4.63 -1.99
N ARG A 71 3.41 4.77 -3.02
CA ARG A 71 3.28 6.03 -3.76
C ARG A 71 2.82 7.18 -2.86
N GLN A 72 1.86 6.94 -1.97
CA GLN A 72 1.38 7.95 -1.04
C GLN A 72 2.47 8.42 -0.09
N HIS A 73 3.23 7.50 0.51
CA HIS A 73 4.32 7.84 1.43
C HIS A 73 5.51 8.51 0.74
N THR A 74 5.93 8.02 -0.43
CA THR A 74 7.02 8.65 -1.19
C THR A 74 6.63 10.00 -1.74
N PHE A 75 5.36 10.21 -2.11
CA PHE A 75 4.87 11.50 -2.57
C PHE A 75 4.92 12.54 -1.45
N PHE A 76 4.48 12.17 -0.25
CA PHE A 76 4.56 13.04 0.91
C PHE A 76 6.01 13.39 1.26
N LEU A 77 6.92 12.41 1.27
CA LEU A 77 8.35 12.65 1.52
C LEU A 77 9.00 13.51 0.44
N ALA A 78 8.64 13.32 -0.83
CA ALA A 78 9.12 14.15 -1.92
C ALA A 78 8.60 15.59 -1.81
N LEU A 79 7.33 15.77 -1.46
CA LEU A 79 6.75 17.09 -1.20
C LEU A 79 7.44 17.78 -0.02
N LEU A 80 7.70 17.05 1.06
CA LEU A 80 8.41 17.56 2.23
C LEU A 80 9.87 17.94 1.90
N ALA A 81 10.57 17.13 1.11
CA ALA A 81 11.91 17.45 0.66
C ALA A 81 11.92 18.69 -0.25
N PHE A 82 10.96 18.78 -1.17
CA PHE A 82 10.77 19.95 -2.03
C PHE A 82 10.45 21.19 -1.20
N TRP A 83 9.62 21.08 -0.17
CA TRP A 83 9.29 22.15 0.76
C TRP A 83 10.54 22.69 1.46
N ILE A 84 11.32 21.81 2.08
CA ILE A 84 12.56 22.20 2.78
C ILE A 84 13.56 22.82 1.78
N ALA A 85 13.68 22.27 0.57
CA ALA A 85 14.56 22.81 -0.46
C ALA A 85 14.08 24.18 -0.97
N TYR A 86 12.78 24.39 -1.14
CA TYR A 86 12.20 25.67 -1.57
C TYR A 86 12.45 26.77 -0.54
N PHE A 87 12.13 26.52 0.74
CA PHE A 87 12.37 27.50 1.79
C PHE A 87 13.85 27.68 2.10
N GLY A 88 14.67 26.62 2.01
CA GLY A 88 16.12 26.75 2.08
C GLY A 88 16.67 27.61 0.94
N TYR A 89 16.17 27.42 -0.29
CA TYR A 89 16.55 28.24 -1.43
C TYR A 89 16.14 29.70 -1.25
N ALA A 90 14.89 29.95 -0.82
CA ALA A 90 14.40 31.30 -0.54
C ALA A 90 15.24 31.99 0.54
N LEU A 91 15.65 31.27 1.58
CA LEU A 91 16.40 31.85 2.68
C LEU A 91 17.88 32.13 2.33
N PHE A 92 18.53 31.25 1.56
CA PHE A 92 19.99 31.32 1.31
C PHE A 92 20.39 31.85 -0.07
N LEU A 93 19.61 31.58 -1.11
CA LEU A 93 19.95 31.88 -2.51
C LEU A 93 19.11 32.98 -3.15
N ALA A 94 18.03 33.43 -2.50
CA ALA A 94 17.27 34.56 -3.02
C ALA A 94 18.16 35.82 -3.03
N PRO A 95 18.43 36.42 -4.21
CA PRO A 95 19.22 37.63 -4.31
C PRO A 95 18.45 38.77 -3.63
N ARG A 96 19.09 39.40 -2.66
CA ARG A 96 18.50 40.50 -1.90
C ARG A 96 18.53 41.79 -2.72
N GLU A 97 17.43 42.54 -2.69
CA GLU A 97 17.27 43.76 -3.49
C GLU A 97 18.13 44.94 -2.97
N ASP A 98 18.71 44.81 -1.77
CA ASP A 98 19.49 45.84 -1.09
C ASP A 98 20.99 45.87 -1.46
N GLY A 99 21.47 44.99 -2.33
CA GLY A 99 22.88 44.96 -2.77
C GLY A 99 23.91 44.57 -1.70
N SER A 100 23.50 44.31 -0.46
CA SER A 100 24.37 43.83 0.62
C SER A 100 23.97 42.41 1.06
N GLY A 101 24.57 41.43 0.40
CA GLY A 101 24.56 40.03 0.84
C GLY A 101 23.46 39.13 0.26
N VAL A 102 23.59 37.84 0.58
CA VAL A 102 22.73 36.76 0.08
C VAL A 102 21.80 36.31 1.20
N GLY A 103 20.50 36.29 0.94
CA GLY A 103 19.50 35.67 1.80
C GLY A 103 18.59 36.61 2.61
N GLY A 104 17.37 36.12 2.85
CA GLY A 104 16.34 36.75 3.68
C GLY A 104 15.54 37.87 2.98
N SER A 105 14.26 37.98 3.34
CA SER A 105 13.39 39.08 2.90
C SER A 105 13.63 40.35 3.72
N ILE A 106 13.33 41.52 3.15
CA ILE A 106 13.36 42.83 3.86
C ILE A 106 12.24 42.90 4.89
N TYR A 107 11.12 42.27 4.58
CA TYR A 107 9.94 42.31 5.41
C TYR A 107 10.07 41.28 6.53
N TRP A 108 10.10 41.77 7.77
CA TRP A 108 10.21 40.93 8.98
C TRP A 108 9.21 39.76 9.00
N VAL A 109 7.96 39.99 8.57
CA VAL A 109 6.93 38.95 8.51
C VAL A 109 7.29 37.81 7.55
N ILE A 110 7.87 38.15 6.40
CA ILE A 110 8.25 37.18 5.37
C ILE A 110 9.50 36.41 5.83
N ASP A 111 10.50 37.11 6.36
CA ASP A 111 11.73 36.49 6.90
C ASP A 111 11.44 35.53 8.07
N VAL A 112 10.61 35.95 9.03
CA VAL A 112 10.18 35.09 10.14
C VAL A 112 9.29 33.95 9.65
N GLY A 113 8.42 34.21 8.68
CA GLY A 113 7.59 33.18 8.05
C GLY A 113 8.42 32.09 7.38
N GLU A 114 9.43 32.46 6.59
CA GLU A 114 10.35 31.54 5.94
C GLU A 114 11.12 30.68 6.95
N LYS A 115 11.60 31.29 8.04
CA LYS A 115 12.32 30.58 9.13
C LYS A 115 11.42 29.57 9.84
N ILE A 116 10.20 29.96 10.23
CA ILE A 116 9.23 29.07 10.86
C ILE A 116 8.86 27.93 9.92
N CYS A 117 8.70 28.24 8.63
CA CYS A 117 8.36 27.25 7.62
C CYS A 117 9.46 26.20 7.42
N LEU A 118 10.72 26.64 7.44
CA LEU A 118 11.89 25.78 7.36
C LEU A 118 12.03 24.91 8.62
N ILE A 119 11.92 25.50 9.81
CA ILE A 119 11.96 24.77 11.09
C ILE A 119 10.80 23.76 11.16
N GLY A 120 9.60 24.15 10.76
CA GLY A 120 8.43 23.26 10.69
C GLY A 120 8.64 22.09 9.73
N GLY A 121 9.28 22.33 8.58
CA GLY A 121 9.68 21.28 7.63
C GLY A 121 10.68 20.29 8.23
N ILE A 122 11.71 20.78 8.93
CA ILE A 122 12.71 19.93 9.60
C ILE A 122 12.08 19.09 10.72
N ILE A 123 11.31 19.71 11.60
CA ILE A 123 10.61 19.02 12.71
C ILE A 123 9.71 17.92 12.15
N THR A 124 8.95 18.23 11.10
CA THR A 124 8.10 17.24 10.41
C THR A 124 8.94 16.10 9.83
N GLY A 125 10.10 16.40 9.24
CA GLY A 125 11.03 15.39 8.72
C GLY A 125 11.54 14.45 9.81
N ILE A 126 11.98 15.00 10.94
CA ILE A 126 12.45 14.22 12.10
C ILE A 126 11.31 13.37 12.66
N LEU A 127 10.10 13.92 12.78
CA LEU A 127 8.94 13.18 13.27
C LEU A 127 8.61 12.00 12.36
N VAL A 128 8.63 12.19 11.04
CA VAL A 128 8.37 11.12 10.06
C VAL A 128 9.44 10.04 10.13
N TRP A 129 10.70 10.44 10.33
CA TRP A 129 11.81 9.52 10.54
C TRP A 129 11.64 8.71 11.83
N GLY A 130 11.39 9.38 12.97
CA GLY A 130 11.18 8.76 14.28
C GLY A 130 9.91 7.91 14.37
N THR A 131 8.85 8.28 13.65
CA THR A 131 7.61 7.49 13.54
C THR A 131 7.85 6.16 12.80
N GLY A 132 8.99 6.00 12.12
CA GLY A 132 9.35 4.76 11.43
C GLY A 132 8.51 4.50 10.17
N GLN A 133 7.84 5.53 9.65
CA GLN A 133 7.08 5.46 8.39
C GLN A 133 8.00 5.07 7.22
N TRP A 134 9.27 5.41 7.32
CA TRP A 134 10.31 5.05 6.36
C TRP A 134 10.52 3.53 6.24
N GLU A 135 10.61 2.81 7.36
CA GLU A 135 10.85 1.36 7.38
C GLU A 135 9.67 0.59 6.79
N ARG A 136 8.44 1.04 7.08
CA ARG A 136 7.20 0.40 6.61
C ARG A 136 6.84 0.76 5.17
N GLY A 137 7.20 1.96 4.69
CA GLY A 137 6.87 2.43 3.34
C GLY A 137 7.84 1.98 2.25
N ILE A 138 9.16 2.12 2.48
CA ILE A 138 10.17 2.05 1.41
C ILE A 138 10.91 0.71 1.39
N LYS A 139 11.25 0.14 2.55
CA LYS A 139 11.99 -1.13 2.64
C LYS A 139 11.10 -2.38 2.56
N TRP A 140 9.81 -2.24 2.87
CA TRP A 140 8.87 -3.35 2.93
C TRP A 140 8.68 -4.15 1.62
N PRO A 141 8.71 -3.56 0.41
CA PRO A 141 8.59 -4.32 -0.84
C PRO A 141 9.68 -5.39 -1.00
N ARG A 142 10.91 -5.11 -0.55
CA ARG A 142 12.00 -6.09 -0.57
C ARG A 142 11.77 -7.23 0.41
N ARG A 143 11.28 -6.91 1.62
CA ARG A 143 10.95 -7.92 2.64
C ARG A 143 9.75 -8.79 2.21
N TRP A 144 8.73 -8.21 1.58
CA TRP A 144 7.59 -8.95 1.05
C TRP A 144 8.03 -9.99 0.02
N VAL A 145 8.84 -9.59 -0.97
CA VAL A 145 9.36 -10.52 -2.00
C VAL A 145 10.18 -11.65 -1.36
N TYR A 146 11.00 -11.33 -0.36
CA TYR A 146 11.79 -12.32 0.36
C TYR A 146 10.89 -13.33 1.11
N ASN A 147 9.93 -12.84 1.89
CA ASN A 147 9.00 -13.70 2.63
C ASN A 147 8.13 -14.54 1.68
N THR A 148 7.63 -13.96 0.60
CA THR A 148 6.85 -14.67 -0.41
C THR A 148 7.68 -15.74 -1.12
N ASN A 149 8.92 -15.44 -1.51
CA ASN A 149 9.80 -16.43 -2.14
C ASN A 149 10.19 -17.57 -1.17
N ARG A 150 10.27 -17.30 0.14
CA ARG A 150 10.48 -18.34 1.15
C ARG A 150 9.30 -19.31 1.20
N GLY A 151 8.07 -18.81 1.14
CA GLY A 151 6.85 -19.66 1.09
C GLY A 151 6.63 -20.34 -0.26
N LEU A 152 7.02 -19.70 -1.37
CA LEU A 152 6.88 -20.28 -2.71
C LEU A 152 7.90 -21.37 -3.03
N ARG A 153 8.98 -21.48 -2.26
CA ARG A 153 10.01 -22.50 -2.43
C ARG A 153 9.48 -23.91 -2.20
N GLU A 154 8.44 -24.08 -1.37
CA GLU A 154 7.73 -25.36 -1.18
C GLU A 154 6.92 -25.75 -2.42
N PHE A 155 6.51 -24.79 -3.24
CA PHE A 155 5.73 -25.01 -4.47
C PHE A 155 6.57 -24.97 -5.76
N ASN A 156 7.91 -24.96 -5.65
CA ASN A 156 8.85 -24.80 -6.77
C ASN A 156 8.53 -23.59 -7.69
N CYS A 157 7.95 -22.53 -7.11
CA CYS A 157 7.60 -21.31 -7.82
C CYS A 157 8.51 -20.16 -7.35
N LYS A 158 8.65 -19.09 -8.16
CA LYS A 158 9.40 -17.89 -7.76
C LYS A 158 8.69 -16.63 -8.24
N VAL A 159 8.52 -15.65 -7.35
CA VAL A 159 8.00 -14.34 -7.73
C VAL A 159 9.10 -13.56 -8.45
N VAL A 160 8.87 -13.32 -9.74
CA VAL A 160 9.72 -12.43 -10.54
C VAL A 160 9.02 -11.08 -10.63
N ILE A 161 9.67 -10.05 -10.07
CA ILE A 161 9.22 -8.68 -10.27
C ILE A 161 9.73 -8.23 -11.63
N ILE A 162 8.82 -8.10 -12.59
CA ILE A 162 9.13 -7.41 -13.83
C ILE A 162 9.25 -5.93 -13.48
N LYS A 163 10.48 -5.41 -13.51
CA LYS A 163 10.75 -3.98 -13.38
C LYS A 163 10.22 -3.26 -14.62
N GLN A 164 8.93 -2.94 -14.63
CA GLN A 164 8.41 -1.92 -15.52
C GLN A 164 9.04 -0.59 -15.10
N SER A 165 9.75 0.05 -16.04
CA SER A 165 10.32 1.38 -15.80
C SER A 165 9.18 2.34 -15.45
N TRP A 166 9.31 3.11 -14.38
CA TRP A 166 8.25 4.04 -13.98
C TRP A 166 7.92 5.05 -15.10
N TRP A 167 8.90 5.33 -15.96
CA TRP A 167 8.75 6.15 -17.15
C TRP A 167 7.84 5.54 -18.22
N SER A 168 7.82 4.21 -18.41
CA SER A 168 6.93 3.58 -19.40
C SER A 168 5.46 3.69 -19.00
N GLU A 169 5.17 3.67 -17.70
CA GLU A 169 3.83 3.92 -17.18
C GLU A 169 3.41 5.37 -17.36
N PHE A 170 4.32 6.34 -17.19
CA PHE A 170 4.01 7.75 -17.42
C PHE A 170 3.80 8.07 -18.89
N THR A 171 4.66 7.56 -19.79
CA THR A 171 4.51 7.78 -21.23
C THR A 171 3.24 7.12 -21.75
N SER A 172 2.95 5.87 -21.34
CA SER A 172 1.70 5.20 -21.75
C SER A 172 0.44 5.88 -21.19
N MET A 173 0.48 6.43 -19.95
CA MET A 173 -0.64 7.22 -19.43
C MET A 173 -0.79 8.56 -20.17
N ARG A 174 0.32 9.21 -20.54
CA ARG A 174 0.32 10.43 -21.35
C ARG A 174 -0.35 10.16 -22.71
N GLU A 175 0.09 9.12 -23.39
CA GLU A 175 -0.43 8.70 -24.70
C GLU A 175 -1.92 8.33 -24.65
N ARG A 176 -2.37 7.63 -23.59
CA ARG A 176 -3.80 7.36 -23.39
C ARG A 176 -4.61 8.63 -23.25
N LYS A 177 -4.12 9.63 -22.51
CA LYS A 177 -4.84 10.90 -22.38
C LYS A 177 -4.90 11.67 -23.71
N ASP A 178 -3.83 11.62 -24.50
CA ASP A 178 -3.78 12.31 -25.78
C ASP A 178 -4.67 11.65 -26.84
N THR A 179 -4.72 10.31 -26.86
CA THR A 179 -5.63 9.56 -27.75
C THR A 179 -7.09 9.79 -27.38
N GLU A 180 -7.42 9.84 -26.09
CA GLU A 180 -8.78 10.13 -25.64
C GLU A 180 -9.21 11.57 -25.97
N LYS A 181 -8.30 12.55 -25.83
CA LYS A 181 -8.53 13.93 -26.28
C LYS A 181 -8.75 14.02 -27.80
N ARG A 182 -7.94 13.31 -28.60
CA ARG A 182 -8.13 13.27 -30.07
C ARG A 182 -9.48 12.67 -30.46
N LYS A 183 -9.90 11.57 -29.82
CA LYS A 183 -11.22 10.96 -30.07
C LYS A 183 -12.36 11.92 -29.74
N LYS A 184 -12.28 12.64 -28.61
CA LYS A 184 -13.27 13.67 -28.24
C LYS A 184 -13.31 14.80 -29.26
N SER A 185 -12.17 15.32 -29.69
CA SER A 185 -12.09 16.37 -30.72
C SER A 185 -12.66 15.92 -32.07
N PHE A 186 -12.40 14.66 -32.49
CA PHE A 186 -12.93 14.11 -33.72
C PHE A 186 -14.45 13.88 -33.66
N SER A 187 -14.96 13.39 -32.52
CA SER A 187 -16.39 13.25 -32.27
C SER A 187 -17.12 14.59 -32.31
N THR A 188 -16.58 15.62 -31.65
CA THR A 188 -17.15 16.97 -31.67
C THR A 188 -17.11 17.61 -33.06
N LYS A 189 -16.06 17.39 -33.86
CA LYS A 189 -16.01 17.88 -35.25
C LYS A 189 -16.98 17.13 -36.16
N LYS A 190 -17.10 15.80 -36.00
CA LYS A 190 -18.08 14.98 -36.74
C LYS A 190 -19.51 15.42 -36.43
N ALA A 191 -19.84 15.67 -35.16
CA ALA A 191 -21.15 16.19 -34.76
C ALA A 191 -21.49 17.55 -35.39
N ARG A 192 -20.50 18.42 -35.63
CA ARG A 192 -20.72 19.71 -36.34
C ARG A 192 -20.89 19.54 -37.86
N LEU A 193 -20.23 18.56 -38.47
CA LEU A 193 -20.32 18.33 -39.93
C LEU A 193 -21.61 17.63 -40.34
N PHE A 194 -22.20 16.83 -39.45
CA PHE A 194 -23.48 16.14 -39.69
C PHE A 194 -24.69 16.86 -39.07
N GLY A 195 -24.51 18.07 -38.54
CA GLY A 195 -25.52 18.86 -37.83
C GLY A 195 -25.83 20.20 -38.51
N CYS A 196 -25.85 20.23 -39.84
CA CYS A 196 -26.40 21.35 -40.60
C CYS A 196 -27.38 20.79 -41.65
N GLN A 197 -28.52 20.32 -41.17
CA GLN A 197 -29.84 20.50 -41.79
C GLN A 197 -30.92 20.25 -40.75
#